data_AF-A0A8S9R7A7-F1
#
_entry.id   AF-A0A8S9R7A7-F1
#
_cell.length_a   1.000
_cell.length_b   1.000
_cell.length_c   1.000
_cell.angle_alpha   90.00
_cell.angle_beta   90.00
_cell.angle_gamma   90.00
#
_symmetry.space_group_name_H-M   'P 1'
#
loop_
_entity.id
_entity.type
_entity.pdbx_description
1 polymer ?
#
loop_
_entity_poly.entity_id
_entity_poly.type
_entity_poly.pdbx_seq_one_letter_code
_entity_poly.pdbx_strand_id
1 'polypeptide(L)'
;MVIYISLINDVVQAVPQSHIDNEYANATEKDAKIFLTISRDLSAPLTRFVKELKSVFPNTRRMNRGSQVVSEIIETAWSHAYTEVIFVTKNRGKPEQYPHMGKRVASMLKHKFPVPKLDARRIITNKSDYISFRNHVYDKGEGGPKSIELKEDGPRFELRVYQVKLGTMEQEEAEMEWVSWTTLEKSLTNYVLTLC
;
A
#
# COMPACT_ATOMS: atom_id res chain seq x y z
N MET A 1 -10.43 -1.47 9.82
CA MET A 1 -10.27 -2.35 8.65
C MET A 1 -8.80 -2.35 8.30
N VAL A 2 -8.21 -3.52 8.09
CA VAL A 2 -6.76 -3.67 7.88
C VAL A 2 -6.47 -4.03 6.43
N ILE A 3 -5.43 -3.43 5.89
CA ILE A 3 -4.86 -3.67 4.58
C ILE A 3 -3.46 -4.19 4.84
N TYR A 4 -3.12 -5.34 4.28
CA TYR A 4 -1.76 -5.85 4.21
C TYR A 4 -1.30 -5.64 2.77
N ILE A 5 -0.10 -5.10 2.59
CA ILE A 5 0.56 -5.01 1.28
C ILE A 5 1.89 -5.71 1.45
N SER A 6 2.06 -6.83 0.75
CA SER A 6 3.27 -7.65 0.76
C SER A 6 3.95 -7.57 -0.59
N LEU A 7 5.22 -7.15 -0.59
CA LEU A 7 6.16 -7.61 -1.59
C LEU A 7 6.17 -9.16 -1.55
N ILE A 8 6.28 -9.82 -2.70
CA ILE A 8 6.32 -11.29 -2.78
C ILE A 8 7.61 -11.82 -3.41
N ASN A 9 8.45 -10.91 -3.92
CA ASN A 9 9.73 -11.23 -4.53
C ASN A 9 10.87 -10.89 -3.58
N ASP A 10 10.76 -11.33 -2.32
CA ASP A 10 11.86 -11.37 -1.36
C ASP A 10 12.86 -12.45 -1.77
N VAL A 11 13.55 -12.18 -2.88
CA VAL A 11 14.82 -12.80 -3.19
C VAL A 11 15.78 -12.28 -2.12
N VAL A 12 15.92 -13.05 -1.04
CA VAL A 12 16.93 -12.82 0.00
C VAL A 12 18.28 -12.70 -0.70
N GLN A 13 18.76 -11.47 -0.85
CA GLN A 13 20.04 -11.17 -1.48
C GLN A 13 21.12 -11.83 -0.62
N ALA A 14 21.75 -12.88 -1.12
CA ALA A 14 22.79 -13.63 -0.42
C ALA A 14 24.04 -12.79 -0.10
N VAL A 15 24.08 -11.55 -0.60
CA VAL A 15 25.03 -10.49 -0.22
C VAL A 15 24.27 -9.44 0.61
N PRO A 16 24.59 -9.26 1.91
CA PRO A 16 23.98 -8.20 2.71
C PRO A 16 24.47 -6.83 2.21
N GLN A 17 23.58 -6.08 1.55
CA GLN A 17 23.86 -4.70 1.16
C GLN A 17 23.55 -3.76 2.33
N SER A 18 24.44 -2.81 2.60
CA SER A 18 24.31 -1.84 3.70
C SER A 18 23.35 -0.68 3.40
N HIS A 19 22.30 -0.93 2.61
CA HIS A 19 21.34 0.08 2.20
C HIS A 19 19.92 -0.34 2.60
N ILE A 20 19.22 0.57 3.27
CA ILE A 20 17.79 0.49 3.51
C ILE A 20 17.10 0.49 2.13
N ASP A 21 16.07 -0.34 1.94
CA ASP A 21 15.35 -0.55 0.67
C ASP A 21 16.06 -1.41 -0.40
N ASN A 22 16.95 -2.35 -0.01
CA ASN A 22 17.61 -3.27 -0.95
C ASN A 22 16.63 -4.23 -1.66
N GLU A 23 15.46 -4.50 -1.09
CA GLU A 23 14.40 -5.35 -1.68
C GLU A 23 13.81 -4.69 -2.95
N TYR A 24 13.86 -3.36 -3.00
CA TYR A 24 13.34 -2.54 -4.09
C TYR A 24 14.41 -2.13 -5.12
N ALA A 25 15.64 -2.66 -5.04
CA ALA A 25 16.76 -2.26 -5.90
C ALA A 25 16.45 -2.35 -7.41
N ASN A 26 15.67 -3.36 -7.83
CA ASN A 26 15.30 -3.59 -9.23
C ASN A 26 13.91 -3.03 -9.60
N ALA A 27 13.27 -2.24 -8.73
CA ALA A 27 11.89 -1.76 -8.92
C ALA A 27 11.72 -0.74 -10.06
N THR A 28 12.81 -0.35 -10.73
CA THR A 28 12.80 0.49 -11.95
C THR A 28 12.78 -0.32 -13.25
N GLU A 29 13.04 -1.63 -13.22
CA GLU A 29 13.06 -2.46 -14.44
C GLU A 29 11.66 -2.77 -14.98
N LYS A 30 10.67 -2.93 -14.09
CA LYS A 30 9.31 -3.38 -14.40
C LYS A 30 8.31 -2.70 -13.46
N ASP A 31 7.22 -2.18 -14.02
CA ASP A 31 6.10 -1.67 -13.22
C ASP A 31 5.56 -2.75 -12.28
N ALA A 32 5.26 -2.35 -11.03
CA ALA A 32 4.60 -3.23 -10.07
C ALA A 32 3.30 -3.81 -10.63
N LYS A 33 3.11 -5.11 -10.41
CA LYS A 33 1.93 -5.87 -10.82
C LYS A 33 1.24 -6.40 -9.56
N ILE A 34 0.09 -5.81 -9.24
CA ILE A 34 -0.54 -5.91 -7.92
C ILE A 34 -1.71 -6.90 -7.95
N PHE A 35 -1.71 -7.87 -7.04
CA PHE A 35 -2.78 -8.82 -6.80
C PHE A 35 -3.62 -8.41 -5.59
N LEU A 36 -4.84 -7.91 -5.83
CA LEU A 36 -5.75 -7.44 -4.77
C LEU A 36 -6.76 -8.53 -4.41
N THR A 37 -6.68 -9.03 -3.18
CA THR A 37 -7.60 -10.01 -2.59
C THR A 37 -8.22 -9.47 -1.30
N ILE A 38 -9.31 -10.10 -0.86
CA ILE A 38 -10.19 -9.57 0.17
C ILE A 38 -10.74 -10.69 1.07
N SER A 39 -11.03 -10.36 2.33
CA SER A 39 -11.66 -11.28 3.28
C SER A 39 -12.96 -11.89 2.73
N ARG A 40 -13.28 -13.12 3.17
CA ARG A 40 -14.41 -13.92 2.64
C ARG A 40 -15.75 -13.18 2.71
N ASP A 41 -15.97 -12.39 3.77
CA ASP A 41 -17.24 -11.67 4.00
C ASP A 41 -17.32 -10.31 3.30
N LEU A 42 -18.10 -10.25 2.22
CA LEU A 42 -18.27 -9.05 1.39
C LEU A 42 -19.39 -8.15 1.90
N SER A 43 -19.06 -7.12 2.67
CA SER A 43 -20.01 -6.03 2.99
C SER A 43 -19.90 -4.86 2.01
N ALA A 44 -21.01 -4.14 1.76
CA ALA A 44 -21.03 -3.00 0.86
C ALA A 44 -19.94 -1.91 1.14
N PRO A 45 -19.63 -1.52 2.40
CA PRO A 45 -18.53 -0.58 2.68
C PRO A 45 -17.15 -1.11 2.25
N LEU A 46 -16.86 -2.39 2.53
CA LEU A 46 -15.63 -3.05 2.09
C LEU A 46 -15.56 -3.10 0.55
N THR A 47 -16.65 -3.49 -0.12
CA THR A 47 -16.72 -3.55 -1.58
C THR A 47 -16.55 -2.18 -2.24
N ARG A 48 -17.06 -1.11 -1.61
CA ARG A 48 -16.82 0.28 -2.04
C ARG A 48 -15.35 0.66 -1.86
N PHE A 49 -14.79 0.48 -0.66
CA PHE A 49 -13.39 0.79 -0.38
C PHE A 49 -12.43 0.04 -1.32
N VAL A 50 -12.70 -1.23 -1.62
CA VAL A 50 -11.88 -2.04 -2.52
C VAL A 50 -11.91 -1.54 -3.97
N LYS A 51 -12.99 -0.88 -4.43
CA LYS A 51 -13.01 -0.16 -5.72
C LYS A 51 -12.17 1.12 -5.66
N GLU A 52 -12.28 1.87 -4.56
CA GLU A 52 -11.53 3.11 -4.34
C GLU A 52 -10.01 2.83 -4.24
N LEU A 53 -9.61 1.79 -3.51
CA LEU A 53 -8.22 1.31 -3.41
C LEU A 53 -7.66 0.85 -4.78
N LYS A 54 -8.45 0.12 -5.58
CA LYS A 54 -8.08 -0.29 -6.94
C LYS A 54 -7.91 0.92 -7.90
N SER A 55 -8.59 2.04 -7.64
CA SER A 55 -8.41 3.27 -8.41
C SER A 55 -7.12 4.03 -8.02
N VAL A 56 -6.69 3.88 -6.77
CA VAL A 56 -5.40 4.41 -6.30
C VAL A 56 -4.24 3.58 -6.85
N PHE A 57 -4.24 2.26 -6.64
CA PHE A 57 -3.13 1.40 -7.05
C PHE A 57 -3.28 0.94 -8.52
N PRO A 58 -2.44 1.42 -9.45
CA PRO A 58 -2.48 1.03 -10.86
C PRO A 58 -2.05 -0.44 -11.04
N ASN A 59 -2.25 -0.99 -12.24
CA ASN A 59 -1.94 -2.40 -12.60
C ASN A 59 -2.65 -3.47 -11.73
N THR A 60 -3.46 -3.06 -10.76
CA THR A 60 -4.13 -3.94 -9.80
C THR A 60 -5.18 -4.83 -10.45
N ARG A 61 -4.97 -6.15 -10.36
CA ARG A 61 -5.98 -7.17 -10.69
C ARG A 61 -6.62 -7.66 -9.40
N ARG A 62 -7.95 -7.71 -9.36
CA ARG A 62 -8.72 -8.07 -8.16
C ARG A 62 -9.28 -9.49 -8.30
N MET A 63 -9.05 -10.34 -7.30
CA MET A 63 -9.67 -11.67 -7.19
C MET A 63 -10.61 -11.75 -5.99
N ASN A 64 -11.53 -12.73 -6.00
CA ASN A 64 -12.28 -13.14 -4.81
C ASN A 64 -11.47 -14.25 -4.12
N ARG A 65 -11.25 -14.16 -2.81
CA ARG A 65 -10.54 -15.20 -2.03
C ARG A 65 -11.23 -16.56 -2.03
N GLY A 66 -12.57 -16.59 -1.99
CA GLY A 66 -13.32 -17.84 -1.83
C GLY A 66 -12.88 -18.62 -0.58
N SER A 67 -12.67 -19.92 -0.74
CA SER A 67 -12.12 -20.81 0.30
C SER A 67 -10.63 -20.59 0.58
N GLN A 68 -9.85 -19.99 -0.34
CA GLN A 68 -8.40 -20.16 -0.37
C GLN A 68 -7.66 -19.77 0.92
N VAL A 69 -6.60 -20.49 1.28
CA VAL A 69 -5.66 -20.08 2.35
C VAL A 69 -4.67 -19.02 1.84
N VAL A 70 -3.79 -18.51 2.72
CA VAL A 70 -2.85 -17.43 2.33
C VAL A 70 -1.75 -17.96 1.40
N SER A 71 -1.20 -19.15 1.67
CA SER A 71 -0.19 -19.80 0.82
C SER A 71 -0.69 -20.01 -0.61
N GLU A 72 -1.87 -20.61 -0.80
CA GLU A 72 -2.50 -20.80 -2.12
C GLU A 72 -2.64 -19.48 -2.92
N ILE A 73 -2.92 -18.36 -2.23
CA ILE A 73 -3.01 -17.03 -2.86
C ILE A 73 -1.64 -16.56 -3.34
N ILE A 74 -0.58 -16.84 -2.57
CA ILE A 74 0.80 -16.44 -2.84
C ILE A 74 1.41 -17.33 -3.93
N GLU A 75 1.16 -18.63 -3.90
CA GLU A 75 1.44 -19.57 -5.01
C GLU A 75 0.72 -19.12 -6.31
N THR A 76 -0.54 -18.70 -6.21
CA THR A 76 -1.29 -18.11 -7.33
C THR A 76 -0.65 -16.80 -7.81
N ALA A 77 -0.11 -15.99 -6.91
CA ALA A 77 0.54 -14.73 -7.24
C ALA A 77 1.91 -14.93 -7.92
N TRP A 78 2.75 -15.83 -7.40
CA TRP A 78 4.04 -16.23 -7.98
C TRP A 78 3.88 -16.88 -9.36
N SER A 79 3.00 -17.87 -9.51
CA SER A 79 2.73 -18.56 -10.79
C SER A 79 2.25 -17.61 -11.90
N HIS A 80 1.66 -16.48 -11.53
CA HIS A 80 1.24 -15.43 -12.45
C HIS A 80 2.19 -14.23 -12.50
N ALA A 81 3.38 -14.31 -11.87
CA ALA A 81 4.39 -13.24 -11.78
C ALA A 81 3.81 -11.88 -11.35
N TYR A 82 3.03 -11.86 -10.26
CA TYR A 82 2.74 -10.64 -9.51
C TYR A 82 3.94 -10.28 -8.63
N THR A 83 4.18 -8.98 -8.43
CA THR A 83 5.25 -8.47 -7.57
C THR A 83 4.76 -8.16 -6.16
N GLU A 84 3.44 -7.99 -6.01
CA GLU A 84 2.78 -7.41 -4.84
C GLU A 84 1.44 -8.12 -4.57
N VAL A 85 1.16 -8.50 -3.33
CA VAL A 85 -0.17 -8.94 -2.86
C VAL A 85 -0.74 -7.89 -1.90
N ILE A 86 -1.96 -7.42 -2.19
CA ILE A 86 -2.74 -6.60 -1.26
C ILE A 86 -3.89 -7.43 -0.70
N PHE A 87 -3.91 -7.66 0.61
CA PHE A 87 -4.97 -8.37 1.32
C PHE A 87 -5.79 -7.40 2.18
N VAL A 88 -7.08 -7.22 1.87
CA VAL A 88 -7.97 -6.32 2.65
C VAL A 88 -8.92 -7.11 3.54
N THR A 89 -8.94 -6.82 4.84
CA THR A 89 -9.74 -7.54 5.84
C THR A 89 -10.42 -6.63 6.87
N LYS A 90 -11.49 -7.14 7.48
CA LYS A 90 -12.10 -6.54 8.67
C LYS A 90 -11.47 -7.15 9.94
N ASN A 91 -10.56 -6.42 10.57
CA ASN A 91 -10.03 -6.78 11.89
C ASN A 91 -9.92 -5.55 12.83
N ARG A 92 -9.71 -5.77 14.14
CA ARG A 92 -9.65 -4.79 15.25
C ARG A 92 -8.39 -5.05 16.14
N GLY A 93 -7.24 -4.41 15.89
CA GLY A 93 -5.92 -4.70 16.55
C GLY A 93 -5.06 -3.48 16.97
N LYS A 94 -3.87 -3.73 17.57
CA LYS A 94 -2.82 -2.84 18.21
C LYS A 94 -1.45 -3.63 18.34
N PRO A 95 -0.27 -3.25 18.93
CA PRO A 95 0.33 -1.97 19.42
C PRO A 95 1.80 -1.65 18.92
N GLU A 96 2.75 -0.77 19.37
CA GLU A 96 3.01 0.54 20.10
C GLU A 96 3.60 1.73 19.22
N GLN A 97 3.12 2.98 19.20
CA GLN A 97 3.56 4.08 18.29
C GLN A 97 5.03 4.57 18.47
N TYR A 98 5.79 4.83 17.37
CA TYR A 98 7.08 5.56 17.36
C TYR A 98 7.33 6.36 16.03
N PRO A 99 7.98 7.54 16.01
CA PRO A 99 7.75 8.55 14.95
C PRO A 99 8.74 8.62 13.75
N HIS A 100 9.63 7.65 13.52
CA HIS A 100 10.73 7.80 12.53
C HIS A 100 10.58 7.04 11.18
N MET A 101 9.50 6.30 10.97
CA MET A 101 9.28 5.43 9.80
C MET A 101 9.04 6.13 8.44
N GLY A 102 8.80 7.44 8.41
CA GLY A 102 8.19 8.12 7.26
C GLY A 102 8.92 7.98 5.91
N LYS A 103 10.24 7.76 5.91
CA LYS A 103 11.04 7.55 4.69
C LYS A 103 10.89 6.14 4.11
N ARG A 104 11.06 5.10 4.94
CA ARG A 104 10.90 3.68 4.55
C ARG A 104 9.51 3.44 3.96
N VAL A 105 8.47 3.86 4.69
CA VAL A 105 7.07 3.79 4.25
C VAL A 105 6.86 4.48 2.90
N ALA A 106 7.44 5.67 2.70
CA ALA A 106 7.34 6.38 1.43
C ALA A 106 8.07 5.65 0.30
N SER A 107 9.21 5.01 0.57
CA SER A 107 9.97 4.21 -0.39
C SER A 107 9.22 2.93 -0.80
N MET A 108 8.78 2.13 0.18
CA MET A 108 7.95 0.95 -0.05
C MET A 108 6.71 1.30 -0.88
N LEU A 109 5.99 2.37 -0.55
CA LEU A 109 4.80 2.78 -1.31
C LEU A 109 5.12 3.35 -2.70
N LYS A 110 6.21 4.11 -2.87
CA LYS A 110 6.62 4.71 -4.15
C LYS A 110 6.78 3.65 -5.24
N HIS A 111 7.43 2.53 -4.93
CA HIS A 111 7.72 1.47 -5.90
C HIS A 111 6.47 0.66 -6.33
N LYS A 112 5.34 0.84 -5.64
CA LYS A 112 4.03 0.25 -5.99
C LYS A 112 3.26 1.11 -7.01
N PHE A 113 3.92 2.11 -7.61
CA PHE A 113 3.43 2.95 -8.69
C PHE A 113 4.42 2.94 -9.88
N PRO A 114 3.92 2.98 -11.14
CA PRO A 114 4.76 3.13 -12.32
C PRO A 114 5.42 4.51 -12.32
N VAL A 115 6.52 4.64 -13.07
CA VAL A 115 7.24 5.92 -13.20
C VAL A 115 6.26 7.01 -13.69
N PRO A 116 6.10 8.13 -12.96
CA PRO A 116 5.13 9.15 -13.33
C PRO A 116 5.56 9.85 -14.62
N LYS A 117 4.62 9.94 -15.58
CA LYS A 117 4.76 10.76 -16.78
C LYS A 117 4.74 12.25 -16.44
N LEU A 118 5.26 13.08 -17.35
CA LEU A 118 5.31 14.55 -17.23
C LEU A 118 3.93 15.22 -17.00
N ASP A 119 2.83 14.53 -17.31
CA ASP A 119 1.45 14.97 -17.15
C ASP A 119 0.71 14.34 -15.96
N ALA A 120 1.39 13.54 -15.13
CA ALA A 120 0.78 12.78 -14.04
C ALA A 120 0.11 13.65 -12.96
N ARG A 121 -1.05 13.18 -12.45
CA ARG A 121 -2.00 13.96 -11.63
C ARG A 121 -2.27 13.38 -10.23
N ARG A 122 -1.57 12.30 -9.86
CA ARG A 122 -1.73 11.60 -8.57
C ARG A 122 -0.79 12.19 -7.53
N ILE A 123 -1.33 12.58 -6.37
CA ILE A 123 -0.55 13.09 -5.22
C ILE A 123 -0.75 12.14 -4.03
N ILE A 124 0.34 11.86 -3.31
CA ILE A 124 0.33 11.06 -2.09
C ILE A 124 1.02 11.89 -1.01
N THR A 125 0.26 12.29 0.00
CA THR A 125 0.73 13.17 1.07
C THR A 125 0.88 12.38 2.35
N ASN A 126 2.11 12.23 2.84
CA ASN A 126 2.36 11.72 4.20
C ASN A 126 2.37 12.90 5.17
N LYS A 127 1.42 12.95 6.12
CA LYS A 127 1.29 14.02 7.11
C LYS A 127 0.82 13.44 8.45
N SER A 128 1.62 13.64 9.50
CA SER A 128 1.24 13.37 10.90
C SER A 128 0.65 11.95 11.09
N ASP A 129 1.44 10.93 10.73
CA ASP A 129 1.11 9.49 10.69
C ASP A 129 0.06 9.03 9.67
N TYR A 130 -0.59 9.94 8.94
CA TYR A 130 -1.57 9.60 7.90
C TYR A 130 -0.98 9.71 6.50
N ILE A 131 -1.12 8.64 5.72
CA ILE A 131 -0.90 8.63 4.27
C ILE A 131 -2.22 9.01 3.61
N SER A 132 -2.37 10.28 3.27
CA SER A 132 -3.52 10.82 2.56
C SER A 132 -3.34 10.59 1.06
N PHE A 133 -4.10 9.65 0.49
CA PHE A 133 -4.18 9.47 -0.96
C PHE A 133 -5.16 10.50 -1.52
N ARG A 134 -4.74 11.27 -2.54
CA ARG A 134 -5.53 12.32 -3.19
C ARG A 134 -5.16 12.47 -4.67
N ASN A 135 -6.09 12.20 -5.57
CA ASN A 135 -5.89 12.50 -6.99
C ASN A 135 -6.35 13.93 -7.27
N HIS A 136 -5.51 14.74 -7.93
CA HIS A 136 -5.77 16.17 -8.18
C HIS A 136 -5.62 16.45 -9.67
N VAL A 137 -6.74 16.70 -10.36
CA VAL A 137 -6.67 17.34 -11.68
C VAL A 137 -6.31 18.80 -11.46
N TYR A 138 -5.19 19.24 -12.02
CA TYR A 138 -4.88 20.66 -12.09
C TYR A 138 -5.48 21.27 -13.36
N ASP A 139 -5.89 22.53 -13.29
CA ASP A 139 -6.09 23.36 -14.48
C ASP A 139 -4.93 24.35 -14.64
N LYS A 140 -4.61 24.70 -15.88
CA LYS A 140 -3.60 25.70 -16.22
C LYS A 140 -4.32 26.95 -16.68
N GLY A 141 -4.79 27.74 -15.72
CA GLY A 141 -5.36 29.06 -15.99
C GLY A 141 -4.39 29.97 -16.74
N GLU A 142 -4.92 30.98 -17.43
CA GLU A 142 -4.19 31.82 -18.40
C GLU A 142 -2.97 32.57 -17.80
N GLY A 143 -2.88 32.71 -16.47
CA GLY A 143 -1.75 33.30 -15.75
C GLY A 143 -0.50 32.41 -15.61
N GLY A 144 -0.48 31.22 -16.22
CA GLY A 144 0.70 30.35 -16.25
C GLY A 144 1.01 29.66 -14.92
N PRO A 145 2.29 29.39 -14.59
CA PRO A 145 2.66 28.52 -13.46
C PRO A 145 2.21 28.98 -12.07
N LYS A 146 1.80 30.25 -11.90
CA LYS A 146 1.29 30.79 -10.63
C LYS A 146 -0.25 30.69 -10.49
N SER A 147 -0.98 30.37 -11.57
CA SER A 147 -2.44 30.19 -11.58
C SER A 147 -2.83 28.73 -11.82
N ILE A 148 -2.08 27.80 -11.23
CA ILE A 148 -2.38 26.36 -11.26
C ILE A 148 -3.34 26.06 -10.09
N GLU A 149 -4.62 25.90 -10.39
CA GLU A 149 -5.62 25.48 -9.41
C GLU A 149 -5.69 23.95 -9.32
N LEU A 150 -5.70 23.40 -8.10
CA LEU A 150 -5.81 21.97 -7.86
C LEU A 150 -7.26 21.58 -7.53
N LYS A 151 -7.91 20.86 -8.44
CA LYS A 151 -9.23 20.26 -8.24
C LYS A 151 -9.09 18.80 -7.84
N GLU A 152 -9.56 18.43 -6.65
CA GLU A 152 -9.61 17.02 -6.24
C GLU A 152 -10.58 16.23 -7.13
N ASP A 153 -10.10 15.10 -7.66
CA ASP A 153 -10.80 14.24 -8.61
C ASP A 153 -10.46 12.77 -8.33
N GLY A 154 -11.07 12.17 -7.30
CA GLY A 154 -10.85 10.77 -7.00
C GLY A 154 -11.20 10.34 -5.57
N PRO A 155 -10.84 9.09 -5.20
CA PRO A 155 -11.11 8.56 -3.86
C PRO A 155 -10.31 9.31 -2.79
N ARG A 156 -11.02 9.74 -1.75
CA ARG A 156 -10.46 10.34 -0.53
C ARG A 156 -10.43 9.29 0.58
N PHE A 157 -9.31 8.61 0.76
CA PHE A 157 -9.05 7.84 1.98
C PHE A 157 -7.65 8.13 2.52
N GLU A 158 -7.51 7.84 3.81
CA GLU A 158 -6.27 8.02 4.55
C GLU A 158 -5.93 6.69 5.20
N LEU A 159 -4.69 6.24 5.04
CA LEU A 159 -4.20 5.04 5.69
C LEU A 159 -3.27 5.44 6.83
N ARG A 160 -3.42 4.82 7.98
CA ARG A 160 -2.40 4.89 9.03
C ARG A 160 -1.55 3.63 9.00
N VAL A 161 -0.23 3.80 8.97
CA VAL A 161 0.69 2.65 9.06
C VAL A 161 0.55 2.03 10.44
N TYR A 162 0.49 0.70 10.46
CA TYR A 162 0.30 -0.11 11.65
C TYR A 162 1.48 -1.01 11.94
N GLN A 163 2.10 -1.60 10.92
CA GLN A 163 3.33 -2.37 11.09
C GLN A 163 4.10 -2.48 9.78
N VAL A 164 5.40 -2.73 9.91
CA VAL A 164 6.31 -3.07 8.81
C VAL A 164 7.07 -4.33 9.25
N LYS A 165 7.15 -5.33 8.37
CA LYS A 165 7.71 -6.66 8.63
C LYS A 165 8.72 -7.00 7.53
N LEU A 166 9.86 -7.58 7.89
CA LEU A 166 10.90 -8.01 6.96
C LEU A 166 10.63 -9.45 6.52
N GLY A 167 9.59 -9.61 5.70
CA GLY A 167 9.16 -10.92 5.19
C GLY A 167 7.66 -11.00 4.95
N THR A 168 7.25 -12.00 4.18
CA THR A 168 5.90 -12.15 3.62
C THR A 168 4.82 -12.41 4.68
N MET A 169 3.55 -12.16 4.33
CA MET A 169 2.41 -12.14 5.26
C MET A 169 2.16 -13.47 6.01
N GLU A 170 2.63 -14.59 5.47
CA GLU A 170 2.52 -15.96 5.98
C GLU A 170 3.71 -16.43 6.82
N GLN A 171 4.84 -15.70 6.80
CA GLN A 171 6.01 -16.00 7.62
C GLN A 171 5.79 -15.45 9.04
N GLU A 172 5.08 -16.17 9.90
CA GLU A 172 4.73 -15.66 11.24
C GLU A 172 5.98 -15.21 12.03
N GLU A 173 7.10 -15.91 11.88
CA GLU A 173 8.38 -15.68 12.55
C GLU A 173 9.23 -14.52 12.01
N ALA A 174 8.93 -13.98 10.81
CA ALA A 174 9.76 -12.95 10.18
C ALA A 174 9.80 -11.62 10.97
N GLU A 175 10.95 -10.94 10.97
CA GLU A 175 11.27 -9.83 11.87
C GLU A 175 10.34 -8.62 11.71
N MET A 176 9.93 -8.02 12.82
CA MET A 176 9.08 -6.83 12.83
C MET A 176 9.93 -5.55 12.82
N GLU A 177 10.12 -4.95 11.63
CA GLU A 177 10.81 -3.66 11.49
C GLU A 177 10.15 -2.55 12.31
N TRP A 178 8.81 -2.55 12.41
CA TRP A 178 8.02 -1.57 13.18
C TRP A 178 6.57 -2.01 13.42
N VAL A 179 5.88 -1.43 14.42
CA VAL A 179 4.47 -1.74 14.78
C VAL A 179 3.81 -0.55 15.53
N SER A 180 2.47 -0.45 15.69
CA SER A 180 1.75 0.77 16.17
C SER A 180 0.47 0.58 17.03
N TRP A 181 0.57 1.02 18.29
CA TRP A 181 -0.36 1.78 19.17
C TRP A 181 -0.86 3.05 18.50
N THR A 182 -0.94 4.06 19.36
CA THR A 182 -2.21 4.75 19.57
C THR A 182 -3.44 3.82 19.42
N THR A 183 -4.06 3.42 20.53
CA THR A 183 -5.34 2.69 20.52
C THR A 183 -6.34 3.26 19.48
N LEU A 184 -6.80 2.41 18.55
CA LEU A 184 -7.61 2.81 17.38
C LEU A 184 -8.94 3.52 17.72
N GLU A 185 -9.42 3.43 18.95
CA GLU A 185 -10.70 4.00 19.41
C GLU A 185 -10.78 5.53 19.35
N LYS A 186 -9.66 6.24 19.17
CA LYS A 186 -9.60 7.72 19.12
C LYS A 186 -9.40 8.33 17.72
N SER A 187 -9.34 7.51 16.65
CA SER A 187 -9.24 8.03 15.28
C SER A 187 -10.55 7.84 14.51
N LEU A 188 -10.96 8.88 13.76
CA LEU A 188 -12.06 8.79 12.79
C LEU A 188 -11.69 7.92 11.57
N THR A 189 -10.40 7.65 11.37
CA THR A 189 -9.85 6.98 10.19
C THR A 189 -9.84 5.46 10.39
N ASN A 190 -10.81 4.79 9.76
CA ASN A 190 -11.08 3.36 9.95
C ASN A 190 -10.10 2.41 9.21
N TYR A 191 -8.99 2.91 8.68
CA TYR A 191 -8.11 2.20 7.74
C TYR A 191 -6.65 2.12 8.23
N VAL A 192 -6.15 0.89 8.25
CA VAL A 192 -4.95 0.46 8.98
C VAL A 192 -4.06 -0.32 8.00
N LEU A 193 -2.76 0.01 7.90
CA LEU A 193 -1.86 -0.51 6.86
C LEU A 193 -0.68 -1.30 7.46
N THR A 194 -0.64 -2.60 7.18
CA THR A 194 0.57 -3.43 7.28
C THR A 194 1.34 -3.33 5.97
N LEU A 195 2.65 -3.15 6.05
CA LEU A 195 3.59 -3.41 4.97
C LEU A 195 4.41 -4.66 5.29
N CYS A 196 4.62 -5.49 4.28
CA CYS A 196 5.69 -6.46 4.15
C CYS A 196 6.45 -6.08 2.87
#